data_AF-A0A851H3C8-F1
#
_entry.id   AF-A0A851H3C8-F1
#
_cell.length_a   1.000
_cell.length_b   1.000
_cell.length_c   1.000
_cell.angle_alpha   90.00
_cell.angle_beta   90.00
_cell.angle_gamma   90.00
#
_symmetry.space_group_name_H-M   'P 1'
#
loop_
_entity.id
_entity.type
_entity.pdbx_description
1 polymer ?
#
loop_
_entity_poly.entity_id
_entity_poly.type
_entity_poly.pdbx_seq_one_letter_code
_entity_poly.pdbx_strand_id
1 'polypeptide(L)'
;MPAKLKIMALIALLGSSAFAVASSGTGKQNASGSKSNAKYAITCNDYLVIKETDRPIILGYEISKHKNGKVTATEVIADVEKIRPQIDEYCKVNKEKTMWQKIKSAL
;
A
#
# COMPACT_ATOMS: atom_id res chain seq x y z
N MET A 1 -30.25 21.92 -34.51
CA MET A 1 -31.40 21.02 -34.23
C MET A 1 -31.27 19.80 -35.13
N PRO A 2 -31.74 18.59 -34.81
CA PRO A 2 -31.79 17.81 -33.55
C PRO A 2 -31.08 16.42 -33.73
N ALA A 3 -30.46 15.85 -32.70
CA ALA A 3 -30.94 14.72 -31.88
C ALA A 3 -30.82 13.29 -32.46
N LYS A 4 -30.63 12.34 -31.51
CA LYS A 4 -30.89 10.89 -31.54
C LYS A 4 -29.75 10.04 -32.13
N LEU A 5 -28.96 9.30 -31.35
CA LEU A 5 -29.25 8.19 -30.40
C LEU A 5 -29.97 7.00 -31.06
N LYS A 6 -29.22 5.89 -31.15
CA LYS A 6 -29.58 4.45 -31.00
C LYS A 6 -29.10 3.54 -32.13
N ILE A 7 -28.97 2.26 -31.75
CA ILE A 7 -28.65 1.04 -32.52
C ILE A 7 -27.13 0.78 -32.52
N MET A 8 -26.51 -0.12 -31.75
CA MET A 8 -26.88 -1.41 -31.14
C MET A 8 -27.21 -2.51 -32.16
N ALA A 9 -26.18 -3.20 -32.65
CA ALA A 9 -26.15 -4.63 -33.05
C ALA A 9 -24.71 -4.93 -33.56
N LEU A 10 -23.91 -5.80 -32.91
CA LEU A 10 -23.83 -7.27 -33.05
C LEU A 10 -23.18 -7.72 -34.37
N ILE A 11 -22.41 -8.83 -34.30
CA ILE A 11 -21.68 -9.60 -35.36
C ILE A 11 -20.15 -9.37 -35.27
N ALA A 12 -19.27 -10.38 -35.15
CA ALA A 12 -19.39 -11.81 -34.92
C ALA A 12 -18.01 -12.36 -34.48
N LEU A 13 -18.03 -13.49 -33.78
CA LEU A 13 -16.90 -14.37 -33.51
C LEU A 13 -16.18 -14.77 -34.80
N LEU A 14 -14.85 -14.94 -34.75
CA LEU A 14 -14.07 -16.07 -35.31
C LEU A 14 -12.57 -15.78 -35.19
N GLY A 15 -11.86 -16.53 -34.34
CA GLY A 15 -10.42 -16.38 -34.16
C GLY A 15 -9.85 -17.41 -33.20
N SER A 16 -9.81 -18.67 -33.64
CA SER A 16 -9.27 -19.83 -32.94
C SER A 16 -7.78 -19.68 -32.61
N SER A 17 -7.39 -19.95 -31.36
CA SER A 17 -6.03 -20.42 -31.03
C SER A 17 -6.11 -21.22 -29.74
N ALA A 18 -6.09 -22.55 -29.91
CA ALA A 18 -6.01 -23.52 -28.84
C ALA A 18 -4.59 -23.51 -28.24
N PHE A 19 -4.50 -23.36 -26.93
CA PHE A 19 -3.38 -23.88 -26.15
C PHE A 19 -3.97 -24.70 -25.00
N ALA A 20 -4.00 -26.01 -25.22
CA ALA A 20 -4.17 -26.97 -24.15
C ALA A 20 -2.80 -27.14 -23.47
N VAL A 21 -2.71 -26.86 -22.17
CA VAL A 21 -1.72 -27.52 -21.30
C VAL A 21 -2.47 -28.17 -20.16
N ALA A 22 -2.41 -29.50 -20.14
CA ALA A 22 -3.00 -30.33 -19.12
C ALA A 22 -1.94 -30.67 -18.06
N SER A 23 -2.38 -30.55 -16.80
CA SER A 23 -2.05 -31.44 -15.69
C SER A 23 -0.63 -31.46 -15.12
N SER A 24 -0.49 -30.96 -13.90
CA SER A 24 -0.36 -31.78 -12.67
C SER A 24 0.57 -31.14 -11.64
N GLY A 25 0.12 -31.10 -10.39
CA GLY A 25 1.02 -31.35 -9.28
C GLY A 25 1.51 -30.13 -8.50
N THR A 26 1.10 -30.13 -7.23
CA THR A 26 1.91 -29.68 -6.09
C THR A 26 2.06 -28.16 -5.93
N GLY A 27 1.16 -27.62 -5.15
CA GLY A 27 1.33 -26.30 -4.56
C GLY A 27 0.12 -25.90 -3.76
N LYS A 28 -0.19 -26.62 -2.68
CA LYS A 28 -0.79 -25.94 -1.53
C LYS A 28 0.18 -24.82 -1.21
N GLN A 29 -0.09 -23.61 -1.69
CA GLN A 29 0.43 -22.41 -1.08
C GLN A 29 -0.16 -22.42 0.33
N ASN A 30 0.55 -23.10 1.23
CA ASN A 30 0.60 -22.67 2.61
C ASN A 30 1.14 -21.25 2.52
N ALA A 31 0.24 -20.29 2.31
CA ALA A 31 0.36 -19.02 2.97
C ALA A 31 0.38 -19.41 4.45
N SER A 32 1.59 -19.72 4.95
CA SER A 32 1.93 -19.55 6.34
C SER A 32 1.80 -18.06 6.58
N GLY A 33 0.55 -17.61 6.66
CA GLY A 33 0.17 -16.36 7.24
C GLY A 33 0.56 -16.53 8.70
N SER A 34 1.83 -16.23 8.98
CA SER A 34 2.21 -15.75 10.29
C SER A 34 1.14 -14.73 10.63
N LYS A 35 0.33 -15.05 11.64
CA LYS A 35 -0.76 -14.19 12.12
C LYS A 35 -0.09 -12.91 12.58
N SER A 36 0.15 -12.01 11.64
CA SER A 36 0.65 -10.70 11.94
C SER A 36 -0.50 -10.02 12.64
N ASN A 37 -0.33 -9.77 13.94
CA ASN A 37 -1.21 -8.92 14.72
C ASN A 37 -1.26 -7.47 14.17
N ALA A 38 -0.65 -7.23 13.01
CA ALA A 38 -0.56 -5.99 12.27
C ALA A 38 -1.67 -5.89 11.21
N LYS A 39 -2.93 -6.15 11.59
CA LYS A 39 -4.08 -6.11 10.65
C LYS A 39 -4.25 -4.74 9.94
N TYR A 40 -3.51 -3.71 10.40
CA TYR A 40 -3.51 -2.35 9.86
C TYR A 40 -2.11 -1.70 9.83
N ALA A 41 -1.03 -2.46 9.63
CA ALA A 41 0.29 -1.83 9.47
C ALA A 41 0.55 -1.48 8.00
N ILE A 42 0.91 -0.22 7.76
CA ILE A 42 1.29 0.29 6.45
C ILE A 42 2.67 -0.29 6.09
N THR A 43 2.72 -1.04 4.98
CA THR A 43 4.00 -1.50 4.42
C THR A 43 4.75 -0.34 3.78
N CYS A 44 6.05 -0.48 3.62
CA CYS A 44 6.86 0.49 2.91
C CYS A 44 6.44 0.62 1.44
N ASN A 45 5.99 -0.47 0.82
CA ASN A 45 5.41 -0.40 -0.52
C ASN A 45 4.13 0.44 -0.55
N ASP A 46 3.23 0.24 0.43
CA ASP A 46 2.01 1.04 0.56
C ASP A 46 2.33 2.52 0.82
N TYR A 47 3.34 2.81 1.65
CA TYR A 47 3.77 4.17 1.94
C TYR A 47 4.28 4.92 0.70
N LEU A 48 5.07 4.24 -0.16
CA LEU A 48 5.65 4.85 -1.35
C LEU A 48 4.60 5.18 -2.42
N VAL A 49 3.50 4.43 -2.50
CA VAL A 49 2.40 4.71 -3.44
C VAL A 49 1.45 5.82 -2.96
N ILE A 50 1.54 6.23 -1.69
CA ILE A 50 0.81 7.39 -1.16
C ILE A 50 1.39 8.67 -1.74
N LYS A 51 0.51 9.62 -2.07
CA LYS A 51 0.88 10.97 -2.52
C LYS A 51 1.80 11.63 -1.50
N GLU A 52 2.84 12.31 -1.97
CA GLU A 52 3.84 12.93 -1.09
C GLU A 52 3.24 13.96 -0.12
N THR A 53 2.13 14.59 -0.51
CA THR A 53 1.34 15.51 0.31
C THR A 53 0.63 14.83 1.48
N ASP A 54 0.31 13.55 1.34
CA ASP A 54 -0.51 12.79 2.30
C ASP A 54 0.37 11.94 3.23
N ARG A 55 1.61 11.65 2.83
CA ARG A 55 2.63 11.01 3.67
C ARG A 55 2.85 11.65 5.05
N PRO A 56 2.87 12.99 5.25
CA PRO A 56 3.13 13.56 6.57
C PRO A 56 1.95 13.37 7.51
N ILE A 57 0.72 13.30 6.98
CA ILE A 57 -0.50 13.05 7.74
C ILE A 57 -0.47 11.64 8.31
N ILE A 58 -0.11 10.66 7.47
CA ILE A 58 0.02 9.25 7.87
C ILE A 58 1.13 9.07 8.90
N LEU A 59 2.30 9.71 8.69
CA LEU A 59 3.37 9.69 9.67
C LEU A 59 2.92 10.33 10.98
N GLY A 60 2.27 11.49 10.95
CA GLY A 60 1.77 12.18 12.13
C GLY A 60 0.79 11.32 12.94
N TYR A 61 -0.10 10.58 12.26
CA TYR A 61 -0.99 9.62 12.90
C TYR A 61 -0.23 8.49 13.60
N GLU A 62 0.72 7.85 12.93
CA GLU A 62 1.52 6.77 13.51
C GLU A 62 2.38 7.25 14.69
N ILE A 63 3.01 8.42 14.58
CA ILE A 63 3.81 9.02 15.66
C ILE A 63 2.91 9.34 16.86
N SER A 64 1.75 9.95 16.62
CA SER A 64 0.79 10.28 17.69
C SER A 64 0.31 9.01 18.40
N LYS A 65 0.01 7.97 17.63
CA LYS A 65 -0.39 6.65 18.15
C LYS A 65 0.74 6.00 18.95
N HIS A 66 1.99 6.11 18.49
CA HIS A 66 3.16 5.64 19.22
C HIS A 66 3.27 6.27 20.61
N LYS A 67 3.03 7.58 20.69
CA LYS A 67 3.09 8.37 21.91
C LYS A 67 1.77 8.39 22.69
N ASN A 68 0.86 7.45 22.41
CA ASN A 68 -0.45 7.30 23.06
C ASN A 68 -1.32 8.58 23.03
N GLY A 69 -1.17 9.41 22.00
CA GLY A 69 -1.89 10.69 21.85
C GLY A 69 -1.44 11.79 22.82
N LYS A 70 -0.42 11.55 23.66
CA LYS A 70 0.10 12.53 24.63
C LYS A 70 1.15 13.45 24.00
N VAL A 71 0.78 14.05 22.86
CA VAL A 71 1.65 14.95 22.10
C VAL A 71 0.86 16.14 21.60
N THR A 72 1.53 17.28 21.56
CA THR A 72 1.03 18.48 20.89
C THR A 72 1.18 18.35 19.38
N ALA A 73 0.38 19.12 18.63
CA ALA A 73 0.51 19.17 17.17
C ALA A 73 1.93 19.61 16.75
N THR A 74 2.54 20.55 17.48
CA THR A 74 3.88 21.07 17.19
C THR A 74 4.96 19.99 17.35
N GLU A 75 4.88 19.19 18.41
CA GLU A 75 5.80 18.05 18.61
C GLU A 75 5.65 17.01 17.50
N VAL A 76 4.42 16.70 17.09
CA VAL A 76 4.16 15.76 15.99
C VAL A 76 4.74 16.29 14.68
N ILE A 77 4.53 17.57 14.36
CA ILE A 77 5.07 18.19 13.14
C ILE A 77 6.60 18.11 13.14
N ALA A 78 7.24 18.49 14.26
CA ALA A 78 8.70 18.42 14.39
C ALA A 78 9.24 16.99 14.22
N ASP A 79 8.57 16.01 14.83
CA ASP A 79 8.92 14.59 14.68
C ASP A 79 8.75 14.12 13.23
N VAL A 80 7.64 14.48 12.56
CA VAL A 80 7.40 14.14 11.15
C VAL A 80 8.49 14.72 10.25
N GLU A 81 8.82 15.99 10.40
CA GLU A 81 9.87 16.66 9.61
C GLU A 81 11.24 15.98 9.79
N LYS A 82 11.55 15.58 11.02
CA LYS A 82 12.79 14.88 11.35
C LYS A 82 12.85 13.46 10.77
N ILE A 83 11.78 12.67 10.88
CA ILE A 83 11.83 11.24 10.55
C ILE A 83 11.50 10.94 9.09
N ARG A 84 10.67 11.77 8.44
CA ARG A 84 10.22 11.55 7.05
C ARG A 84 11.33 11.16 6.09
N PRO A 85 12.45 11.92 5.95
CA PRO A 85 13.49 11.55 4.99
C PRO A 85 14.09 10.18 5.29
N GLN A 86 14.21 9.82 6.57
CA GLN A 86 14.72 8.50 6.98
C GLN A 86 13.74 7.37 6.66
N ILE A 87 12.43 7.65 6.74
CA ILE A 87 11.39 6.70 6.34
C ILE A 87 11.39 6.52 4.82
N ASP A 88 11.49 7.61 4.06
CA ASP A 88 11.56 7.58 2.60
C ASP A 88 12.76 6.73 2.13
N GLU A 89 13.95 6.94 2.70
CA GLU A 89 15.14 6.13 2.39
C GLU A 89 14.98 4.66 2.81
N TYR A 90 14.48 4.43 4.03
CA TYR A 90 14.24 3.09 4.53
C TYR A 90 13.27 2.31 3.64
N CYS A 91 12.19 2.94 3.20
CA CYS A 91 11.16 2.29 2.41
C CYS A 91 11.54 2.06 0.95
N LYS A 92 12.48 2.85 0.39
CA LYS A 92 13.05 2.58 -0.95
C LYS A 92 13.72 1.20 -1.02
N VAL A 93 14.37 0.76 0.05
CA VAL A 93 15.12 -0.51 0.09
C VAL A 93 14.38 -1.65 0.80
N ASN A 94 13.46 -1.35 1.72
CA ASN A 94 12.73 -2.35 2.52
C ASN A 94 11.24 -2.44 2.17
N LYS A 95 10.89 -2.64 0.89
CA LYS A 95 9.50 -2.58 0.40
C LYS A 95 8.52 -3.51 1.15
N GLU A 96 8.97 -4.69 1.55
CA GLU A 96 8.16 -5.71 2.23
C GLU A 96 8.02 -5.48 3.75
N LYS A 97 8.82 -4.58 4.32
CA LYS A 97 8.75 -4.26 5.76
C LYS A 97 7.73 -3.16 6.02
N THR A 98 7.33 -2.99 7.27
CA THR A 98 6.44 -1.90 7.67
C THR A 98 7.25 -0.65 8.00
N MET A 99 6.75 0.52 7.58
CA MET A 99 7.41 1.79 7.91
C MET A 99 7.49 2.02 9.43
N TRP A 100 6.57 1.38 10.18
CA TRP A 100 6.54 1.37 11.64
C TRP A 100 7.84 0.92 12.29
N GLN A 101 8.58 -0.03 11.70
CA GLN A 101 9.86 -0.46 12.25
C GLN A 101 10.88 0.68 12.34
N LYS A 102 10.85 1.58 11.35
CA LYS A 102 11.73 2.74 11.32
C LYS A 102 11.22 3.86 12.23
N ILE A 103 9.90 4.06 12.33
CA ILE A 103 9.30 5.01 13.29
C ILE A 103 9.70 4.65 14.73
N LYS A 104 9.52 3.38 15.12
CA LYS A 104 9.83 2.89 16.47
C LYS A 104 11.32 2.97 16.84
N SER A 105 12.22 2.97 15.86
CA SER A 105 13.66 3.08 16.11
C SER A 105 14.17 4.52 16.05
N ALA A 106 13.41 5.44 15.48
CA ALA A 106 13.77 6.85 15.35
C ALA A 106 13.20 7.75 16.46
N LEU A 107 12.18 7.25 17.18
CA LEU A 107 11.53 7.89 18.33
C LEU A 107 11.80 7.11 19.61
#